data_AF-A0A2L1S205-F1
#
_entry.id   AF-A0A2L1S205-F1
#
_cell.length_a   1.000
_cell.length_b   1.000
_cell.length_c   1.000
_cell.angle_alpha   90.00
_cell.angle_beta   90.00
_cell.angle_gamma   90.00
#
_symmetry.space_group_name_H-M   'P 1'
#
loop_
_entity.id
_entity.type
_entity.pdbx_description
1 polymer ?
#
loop_
_entity_poly.entity_id
_entity_poly.type
_entity_poly.pdbx_seq_one_letter_code
_entity_poly.pdbx_strand_id
1 'polypeptide(L)'
;MQREFLSRIRWSAGAEVRDNLAEAFAERSPSEIWQELVAPDGLTTNNVADALTAYWVLNWVAANGAYSVEVDSRPVQQQLRQAFANDPTFLRLSDQQRQEMAEGYVLNFLVEHAALNTALAQKDLETLYALAMAAVARFRNQMNVNLLDLAPGPNGFEGRPQDDQSASSLD
;
A
#
# COMPACT_ATOMS: atom_id res chain seq x y z
N MET A 1 10.46 -6.22 16.83
CA MET A 1 9.91 -5.79 15.53
C MET A 1 9.89 -4.27 15.36
N GLN A 2 9.09 -3.48 16.09
CA GLN A 2 8.98 -2.02 15.88
C GLN A 2 10.31 -1.25 15.89
N ARG A 3 11.17 -1.46 16.91
CA ARG A 3 12.49 -0.79 16.97
C ARG A 3 13.42 -1.15 15.79
N GLU A 4 13.39 -2.41 15.36
CA GLU A 4 14.13 -2.90 14.19
C GLU A 4 13.53 -2.42 12.86
N PHE A 5 12.23 -2.16 12.85
CA PHE A 5 11.55 -1.56 11.72
C PHE A 5 11.92 -0.07 11.59
N LEU A 6 11.83 0.70 12.68
CA LEU A 6 12.22 2.12 12.70
C LEU A 6 13.68 2.36 12.32
N SER A 7 14.59 1.44 12.67
CA SER A 7 16.00 1.54 12.26
C SER A 7 16.19 1.36 10.74
N ARG A 8 15.29 0.63 10.07
CA ARG A 8 15.29 0.43 8.60
C ARG A 8 14.72 1.63 7.84
N ILE A 9 13.72 2.34 8.39
CA ILE A 9 13.09 3.54 7.79
C ILE A 9 14.10 4.66 7.52
N ARG A 10 15.12 4.77 8.37
CA ARG A 10 16.17 5.80 8.28
C ARG A 10 16.83 5.86 6.89
N TRP A 11 16.74 4.78 6.11
CA TRP A 11 17.31 4.67 4.77
C TRP A 11 16.33 4.98 3.63
N SER A 12 15.02 5.09 3.87
CA SER A 12 14.00 5.15 2.79
C SER A 12 13.07 6.36 2.80
N ALA A 13 12.77 6.99 3.95
CA ALA A 13 11.74 8.04 4.05
C ALA A 13 12.20 9.39 4.66
N GLY A 14 13.49 9.51 5.02
CA GLY A 14 14.04 10.72 5.65
C GLY A 14 13.94 10.74 7.18
N ALA A 15 14.74 11.61 7.82
CA ALA A 15 14.83 11.67 9.29
C ALA A 15 13.54 12.19 9.95
N GLU A 16 12.88 13.18 9.34
CA GLU A 16 11.64 13.77 9.84
C GLU A 16 10.51 12.73 9.93
N VAL A 17 10.25 11.98 8.84
CA VAL A 17 9.23 10.93 8.82
C VAL A 17 9.51 9.86 9.89
N ARG A 18 10.78 9.47 10.05
CA ARG A 18 11.19 8.51 11.08
C ARG A 18 10.89 9.04 12.48
N ASP A 19 11.24 10.29 12.76
CA ASP A 19 11.12 10.89 14.08
C ASP A 19 9.65 11.09 14.47
N ASN A 20 8.82 11.56 13.53
CA ASN A 20 7.37 11.69 13.70
C ASN A 20 6.71 10.33 13.98
N LEU A 21 7.10 9.28 13.25
CA LEU A 21 6.58 7.92 13.51
C LEU A 21 7.07 7.35 14.84
N ALA A 22 8.33 7.62 15.22
CA ALA A 22 8.86 7.17 16.50
C ALA A 22 8.11 7.82 17.69
N GLU A 23 7.78 9.10 17.57
CA GLU A 23 6.96 9.83 18.54
C GLU A 23 5.54 9.26 18.59
N ALA A 24 4.87 9.12 17.44
CA ALA A 24 3.53 8.54 17.40
C ALA A 24 3.48 7.12 17.99
N PHE A 25 4.50 6.29 17.72
CA PHE A 25 4.56 4.94 18.25
C PHE A 25 4.99 4.85 19.72
N ALA A 26 5.42 5.96 20.34
CA ALA A 26 5.65 6.03 21.78
C ALA A 26 4.34 6.21 22.56
N GLU A 27 3.33 6.82 21.93
CA GLU A 27 2.03 7.10 22.54
C GLU A 27 1.01 5.99 22.28
N ARG A 28 1.03 5.40 21.08
CA ARG A 28 0.04 4.42 20.62
C ARG A 28 0.72 3.28 19.87
N SER A 29 0.10 2.10 19.87
CA SER A 29 0.62 1.00 19.07
C SER A 29 0.44 1.27 17.57
N PRO A 30 1.35 0.76 16.71
CA PRO A 30 1.20 0.88 15.25
C PRO A 30 -0.15 0.36 14.74
N SER A 31 -0.65 -0.75 15.30
CA SER A 31 -1.93 -1.33 14.91
C SER A 31 -3.12 -0.41 15.26
N GLU A 32 -3.09 0.30 16.37
CA GLU A 32 -4.14 1.27 16.73
C GLU A 32 -4.15 2.48 15.79
N ILE A 33 -2.97 2.99 15.44
CA ILE A 33 -2.84 4.10 14.49
C ILE A 33 -3.34 3.66 13.11
N TRP A 34 -2.91 2.49 12.65
CA TRP A 34 -3.33 1.96 11.37
C TRP A 34 -4.84 1.72 11.32
N GLN A 35 -5.42 1.12 12.37
CA GLN A 35 -6.85 0.82 12.44
C GLN A 35 -7.70 2.08 12.32
N GLU A 36 -7.27 3.20 12.91
CA GLU A 36 -7.97 4.48 12.78
C GLU A 36 -7.95 4.99 11.34
N LEU A 37 -6.80 4.88 10.65
CA LEU A 37 -6.64 5.35 9.28
C LEU A 37 -7.50 4.57 8.28
N VAL A 38 -7.68 3.27 8.48
CA VAL A 38 -8.35 2.39 7.52
C VAL A 38 -9.77 1.97 7.92
N ALA A 39 -10.24 2.37 9.10
CA ALA A 39 -11.60 2.06 9.55
C ALA A 39 -12.69 2.51 8.56
N PRO A 40 -12.58 3.68 7.89
CA PRO A 40 -13.55 4.09 6.87
C PRO A 40 -13.67 3.12 5.69
N ASP A 41 -12.58 2.44 5.34
CA ASP A 41 -12.55 1.41 4.29
C ASP A 41 -13.12 0.05 4.73
N GLY A 42 -13.48 -0.10 6.02
CA GLY A 42 -13.94 -1.36 6.61
C GLY A 42 -12.83 -2.41 6.75
N LEU A 43 -11.57 -1.99 6.76
CA LEU A 43 -10.40 -2.85 6.92
C LEU A 43 -10.08 -3.08 8.41
N THR A 44 -9.57 -4.28 8.73
CA THR A 44 -9.32 -4.71 10.12
C THR A 44 -7.88 -5.19 10.33
N THR A 45 -7.32 -4.92 11.50
CA THR A 45 -5.91 -5.24 11.84
C THR A 45 -5.62 -6.74 11.92
N ASN A 46 -6.65 -7.56 12.13
CA ASN A 46 -6.52 -9.01 12.34
C ASN A 46 -6.60 -9.83 11.04
N ASN A 47 -6.46 -9.20 9.87
CA ASN A 47 -6.58 -9.86 8.58
C ASN A 47 -5.47 -9.44 7.63
N VAL A 48 -4.65 -10.40 7.18
CA VAL A 48 -3.55 -10.17 6.23
C VAL A 48 -4.04 -9.54 4.93
N ALA A 49 -5.21 -9.97 4.43
CA ALA A 49 -5.78 -9.43 3.22
C ALA A 49 -6.15 -7.95 3.39
N ASP A 50 -6.65 -7.57 4.56
CA ASP A 50 -7.02 -6.18 4.85
C ASP A 50 -5.76 -5.30 4.97
N ALA A 51 -4.73 -5.79 5.67
CA ALA A 51 -3.43 -5.12 5.78
C ALA A 51 -2.78 -4.92 4.40
N LEU A 52 -2.79 -5.95 3.56
CA LEU A 52 -2.29 -5.87 2.19
C LEU A 52 -3.17 -4.96 1.32
N THR A 53 -4.48 -4.92 1.51
CA THR A 53 -5.39 -4.04 0.76
C THR A 53 -5.00 -2.58 0.95
N ALA A 54 -4.90 -2.12 2.20
CA ALA A 54 -4.52 -0.74 2.51
C ALA A 54 -3.15 -0.39 1.92
N TYR A 55 -2.18 -1.29 2.09
CA TYR A 55 -0.83 -1.13 1.56
C TYR A 55 -0.82 -1.04 0.02
N TRP A 56 -1.57 -1.91 -0.66
CA TRP A 56 -1.63 -1.93 -2.12
C TRP A 56 -2.32 -0.67 -2.68
N VAL A 57 -3.46 -0.27 -2.10
CA VAL A 57 -4.18 0.95 -2.51
C VAL A 57 -3.31 2.20 -2.34
N LEU A 58 -2.64 2.36 -1.19
CA LEU A 58 -1.72 3.47 -0.96
C LEU A 58 -0.60 3.52 -2.00
N ASN A 59 0.01 2.38 -2.30
CA ASN A 59 1.08 2.30 -3.29
C ASN A 59 0.61 2.57 -4.71
N TRP A 60 -0.60 2.13 -5.06
CA TRP A 60 -1.21 2.46 -6.34
C TRP A 60 -1.47 3.97 -6.45
N VAL A 61 -2.00 4.61 -5.40
CA VAL A 61 -2.21 6.06 -5.35
C VAL A 61 -0.88 6.81 -5.56
N ALA A 62 0.17 6.40 -4.84
CA ALA A 62 1.51 6.97 -4.99
C ALA A 62 2.06 6.79 -6.40
N ALA A 63 2.06 5.55 -6.91
CA ALA A 63 2.59 5.22 -8.23
C ALA A 63 1.89 5.97 -9.37
N ASN A 64 0.58 6.20 -9.25
CA ASN A 64 -0.24 6.81 -10.29
C ASN A 64 -0.49 8.31 -10.08
N GLY A 65 0.08 8.91 -9.03
CA GLY A 65 -0.16 10.31 -8.68
C GLY A 65 -1.63 10.64 -8.40
N ALA A 66 -2.42 9.64 -7.98
CA ALA A 66 -3.87 9.73 -7.86
C ALA A 66 -4.32 10.34 -6.51
N TYR A 67 -3.60 11.36 -6.03
CA TYR A 67 -3.72 11.88 -4.65
C TYR A 67 -5.08 12.52 -4.32
N SER A 68 -5.87 12.89 -5.33
CA SER A 68 -7.21 13.45 -5.18
C SER A 68 -8.33 12.46 -5.46
N VAL A 69 -7.99 11.19 -5.75
CA VAL A 69 -8.96 10.16 -6.09
C VAL A 69 -9.23 9.31 -4.85
N GLU A 70 -10.50 9.21 -4.46
CA GLU A 70 -10.94 8.22 -3.50
C GLU A 70 -11.05 6.86 -4.19
N VAL A 71 -10.27 5.89 -3.73
CA VAL A 71 -10.27 4.52 -4.27
C VAL A 71 -11.17 3.68 -3.37
N ASP A 72 -12.21 3.06 -3.94
CA ASP A 72 -13.01 2.08 -3.21
C ASP A 72 -12.17 0.83 -2.93
N SER A 73 -11.80 0.64 -1.66
CA SER A 73 -10.97 -0.48 -1.22
C SER A 73 -11.71 -1.83 -1.23
N ARG A 74 -13.05 -1.86 -1.29
CA ARG A 74 -13.83 -3.10 -1.10
C ARG A 74 -13.60 -4.13 -2.23
N PRO A 75 -13.62 -3.77 -3.52
CA PRO A 75 -13.32 -4.72 -4.59
C PRO A 75 -11.88 -5.27 -4.49
N VAL A 76 -10.92 -4.41 -4.14
CA VAL A 76 -9.50 -4.81 -3.95
C VAL A 76 -9.38 -5.79 -2.78
N GLN A 77 -10.05 -5.50 -1.66
CA GLN A 77 -10.12 -6.40 -0.51
C GLN A 77 -10.66 -7.78 -0.88
N GLN A 78 -11.75 -7.83 -1.64
CA GLN A 78 -12.34 -9.09 -2.08
C GLN A 78 -11.41 -9.88 -2.99
N GLN A 79 -10.76 -9.21 -3.95
CA GLN A 79 -9.76 -9.79 -4.85
C GLN A 79 -8.62 -10.44 -4.05
N LEU A 80 -8.08 -9.74 -3.05
CA LEU A 80 -6.97 -10.25 -2.23
C LEU A 80 -7.39 -11.38 -1.29
N ARG A 81 -8.58 -11.29 -0.70
CA ARG A 81 -9.14 -12.39 0.10
C ARG A 81 -9.28 -13.66 -0.74
N GLN A 82 -9.77 -13.54 -1.97
CA GLN A 82 -9.86 -14.69 -2.89
C GLN A 82 -8.49 -15.22 -3.28
N ALA A 83 -7.52 -14.35 -3.58
CA ALA A 83 -6.15 -14.76 -3.89
C ALA A 83 -5.53 -15.57 -2.75
N PHE A 84 -5.66 -15.09 -1.51
CA PHE A 84 -5.17 -15.79 -0.32
C PHE A 84 -5.91 -17.10 -0.03
N ALA A 85 -7.23 -17.14 -0.24
CA ALA A 85 -8.01 -18.37 -0.09
C ALA A 85 -7.59 -19.46 -1.10
N ASN A 86 -7.02 -19.06 -2.23
CA ASN A 86 -6.57 -19.95 -3.29
C ASN A 86 -5.05 -20.23 -3.28
N ASP A 87 -4.28 -19.67 -2.34
CA ASP A 87 -2.83 -19.89 -2.22
C ASP A 87 -2.50 -21.00 -1.20
N PRO A 88 -2.05 -22.19 -1.65
CA PRO A 88 -1.69 -23.29 -0.75
C PRO A 88 -0.51 -22.97 0.18
N THR A 89 0.35 -22.02 -0.17
CA THR A 89 1.46 -21.59 0.68
C THR A 89 0.92 -20.77 1.84
N PHE A 90 0.10 -19.77 1.53
CA PHE A 90 -0.59 -18.98 2.54
C PHE A 90 -1.46 -19.85 3.45
N LEU A 91 -2.23 -20.80 2.91
CA LEU A 91 -3.09 -21.69 3.72
C LEU A 91 -2.32 -22.55 4.74
N ARG A 92 -1.02 -22.82 4.53
CA ARG A 92 -0.18 -23.58 5.46
C ARG A 92 0.44 -22.74 6.58
N LEU A 93 0.33 -21.41 6.51
CA LEU A 93 0.87 -20.52 7.55
C LEU A 93 0.09 -20.70 8.86
N SER A 94 0.83 -20.69 9.97
CA SER A 94 0.26 -20.60 11.31
C SER A 94 -0.35 -19.21 11.56
N ASP A 95 -1.20 -19.10 12.57
CA ASP A 95 -1.81 -17.82 12.96
C ASP A 95 -0.73 -16.78 13.30
N GLN A 96 0.34 -17.20 13.99
CA GLN A 96 1.48 -16.34 14.29
C GLN A 96 2.17 -15.82 13.02
N GLN A 97 2.38 -16.68 12.01
CA GLN A 97 2.99 -16.27 10.74
C GLN A 97 2.10 -15.31 9.96
N ARG A 98 0.78 -15.50 10.00
CA ARG A 98 -0.18 -14.56 9.39
C ARG A 98 -0.18 -13.24 10.13
N GLN A 99 -0.13 -13.25 11.46
CA GLN A 99 -0.04 -12.04 12.26
C GLN A 99 1.23 -11.25 11.94
N GLU A 100 2.40 -11.90 11.91
CA GLU A 100 3.66 -11.25 11.56
C GLU A 100 3.63 -10.66 10.14
N MET A 101 2.99 -11.36 9.20
CA MET A 101 2.78 -10.87 7.84
C MET A 101 1.88 -9.63 7.80
N ALA A 102 0.75 -9.64 8.52
CA ALA A 102 -0.15 -8.50 8.63
C ALA A 102 0.55 -7.29 9.27
N GLU A 103 1.25 -7.49 10.39
CA GLU A 103 2.04 -6.45 11.07
C GLU A 103 3.11 -5.85 10.16
N GLY A 104 3.75 -6.66 9.31
CA GLY A 104 4.69 -6.19 8.30
C GLY A 104 4.04 -5.22 7.31
N TYR A 105 2.85 -5.55 6.78
CA TYR A 105 2.12 -4.66 5.87
C TYR A 105 1.61 -3.39 6.57
N VAL A 106 1.11 -3.51 7.81
CA VAL A 106 0.70 -2.37 8.64
C VAL A 106 1.85 -1.39 8.82
N LEU A 107 3.02 -1.88 9.22
CA LEU A 107 4.19 -1.06 9.43
C LEU A 107 4.65 -0.38 8.13
N ASN A 108 4.73 -1.12 7.02
CA ASN A 108 5.09 -0.55 5.71
C ASN A 108 4.10 0.53 5.27
N PHE A 109 2.80 0.30 5.45
CA PHE A 109 1.76 1.29 5.17
C PHE A 109 1.99 2.58 5.96
N LEU A 110 2.20 2.49 7.28
CA LEU A 110 2.35 3.67 8.13
C LEU A 110 3.54 4.55 7.70
N VAL A 111 4.63 3.93 7.27
CA VAL A 111 5.81 4.65 6.76
C VAL A 111 5.51 5.39 5.49
N GLU A 112 4.94 4.69 4.52
CA GLU A 112 4.66 5.26 3.21
C GLU A 112 3.56 6.30 3.29
N HIS A 113 2.56 6.09 4.14
CA HIS A 113 1.48 7.04 4.40
C HIS A 113 2.03 8.32 5.03
N ALA A 114 2.89 8.21 6.05
CA ALA A 114 3.51 9.38 6.68
C ALA A 114 4.43 10.14 5.70
N ALA A 115 5.25 9.41 4.93
CA ALA A 115 6.12 10.02 3.93
C ALA A 115 5.32 10.75 2.84
N LEU A 116 4.27 10.10 2.32
CA LEU A 116 3.42 10.66 1.28
C LEU A 116 2.69 11.91 1.76
N ASN A 117 2.08 11.86 2.95
CA ASN A 117 1.37 13.02 3.51
C ASN A 117 2.32 14.18 3.82
N THR A 118 3.53 13.90 4.31
CA THR A 118 4.55 14.93 4.53
C THR A 118 4.92 15.62 3.21
N ALA A 119 5.20 14.83 2.16
CA ALA A 119 5.56 15.37 0.85
C ALA A 119 4.40 16.16 0.21
N LEU A 120 3.16 15.69 0.34
CA LEU A 120 1.96 16.42 -0.11
C LEU A 120 1.80 17.75 0.61
N ALA A 121 1.93 17.77 1.95
CA ALA A 121 1.81 18.98 2.75
C ALA A 121 2.89 20.03 2.40
N GLN A 122 4.12 19.58 2.15
CA GLN A 122 5.25 20.42 1.77
C GLN A 122 5.26 20.80 0.27
N LYS A 123 4.39 20.19 -0.54
CA LYS A 123 4.41 20.27 -2.01
C LYS A 123 5.77 19.84 -2.60
N ASP A 124 6.41 18.86 -1.97
CA ASP A 124 7.70 18.34 -2.37
C ASP A 124 7.53 17.35 -3.53
N LEU A 125 7.56 17.89 -4.75
CA LEU A 125 7.39 17.11 -5.97
C LEU A 125 8.52 16.09 -6.18
N GLU A 126 9.73 16.37 -5.69
CA GLU A 126 10.87 15.45 -5.82
C GLU A 126 10.64 14.20 -4.98
N THR A 127 10.25 14.38 -3.72
CA THR A 127 9.92 13.26 -2.83
C THR A 127 8.69 12.49 -3.33
N LEU A 128 7.65 13.18 -3.82
CA LEU A 128 6.48 12.50 -4.40
C LEU A 128 6.85 11.62 -5.60
N TYR A 129 7.72 12.11 -6.50
CA TYR A 129 8.21 11.32 -7.63
C TYR A 129 9.06 10.12 -7.17
N ALA A 130 9.93 10.32 -6.18
CA ALA A 130 10.74 9.25 -5.61
C ALA A 130 9.87 8.14 -4.96
N LEU A 131 8.83 8.52 -4.22
CA LEU A 131 7.87 7.59 -3.61
C LEU A 131 7.12 6.79 -4.69
N ALA A 132 6.65 7.46 -5.75
CA ALA A 132 5.99 6.81 -6.88
C ALA A 132 6.89 5.76 -7.56
N MET A 133 8.13 6.14 -7.89
CA MET A 133 9.11 5.23 -8.51
C MET A 133 9.46 4.06 -7.58
N ALA A 134 9.61 4.32 -6.29
CA ALA A 134 9.87 3.27 -5.30
C ALA A 134 8.71 2.27 -5.20
N ALA A 135 7.45 2.75 -5.23
CA ALA A 135 6.26 1.90 -5.25
C ALA A 135 6.23 0.98 -6.48
N VAL A 136 6.44 1.55 -7.68
CA VAL A 136 6.50 0.76 -8.93
C VAL A 136 7.61 -0.29 -8.87
N ALA A 137 8.83 0.10 -8.47
CA ALA A 137 9.95 -0.83 -8.39
C ALA A 137 9.70 -1.96 -7.38
N ARG A 138 9.14 -1.64 -6.21
CA ARG A 138 8.84 -2.61 -5.15
C ARG A 138 7.81 -3.64 -5.59
N PHE A 139 6.68 -3.19 -6.16
CA PHE A 139 5.63 -4.11 -6.63
C PHE A 139 6.10 -4.98 -7.79
N ARG A 140 6.89 -4.41 -8.71
CA ARG A 140 7.46 -5.18 -9.83
C ARG A 140 8.42 -6.25 -9.33
N ASN A 141 9.30 -5.92 -8.38
CA ASN A 141 10.35 -6.82 -7.93
C ASN A 141 9.89 -7.85 -6.89
N GLN A 142 8.93 -7.50 -6.03
CA GLN A 142 8.52 -8.35 -4.91
C GLN A 142 7.20 -9.08 -5.16
N MET A 143 6.33 -8.52 -6.00
CA MET A 143 4.98 -9.07 -6.25
C MET A 143 4.75 -9.41 -7.73
N ASN A 144 5.73 -9.15 -8.61
CA ASN A 144 5.59 -9.31 -10.06
C ASN A 144 4.38 -8.54 -10.64
N VAL A 145 4.09 -7.38 -10.07
CA VAL A 145 2.97 -6.50 -10.45
C VAL A 145 3.50 -5.15 -10.92
N ASN A 146 3.04 -4.67 -12.08
CA ASN A 146 3.26 -3.29 -12.50
C ASN A 146 2.04 -2.43 -12.14
N LEU A 147 2.17 -1.57 -11.13
CA LEU A 147 1.08 -0.71 -10.65
C LEU A 147 0.58 0.29 -11.70
N LEU A 148 1.41 0.61 -12.70
CA LEU A 148 1.05 1.54 -13.77
C LEU A 148 0.12 0.92 -14.82
N ASP A 149 0.09 -0.42 -14.90
CA ASP A 149 -0.77 -1.15 -15.83
C ASP A 149 -2.15 -1.43 -15.22
N LEU A 150 -2.38 -1.00 -13.98
CA LEU A 150 -3.59 -1.29 -13.21
C LEU A 150 -4.45 -0.04 -13.00
N ALA A 151 -5.75 -0.25 -12.88
CA ALA A 151 -6.73 0.73 -12.40
C ALA A 151 -7.72 0.06 -11.42
N PRO A 152 -8.26 0.79 -10.43
CA PRO A 152 -9.37 0.32 -9.62
C PRO A 152 -10.60 0.07 -10.51
N GLY A 153 -11.26 -1.06 -10.29
CA GLY A 153 -12.45 -1.49 -11.00
C GLY A 153 -13.40 -2.30 -10.11
N PRO A 154 -14.55 -2.73 -10.65
CA PRO A 154 -15.57 -3.44 -9.87
C PRO A 154 -15.10 -4.78 -9.29
N ASN A 155 -14.00 -5.37 -9.80
CA ASN A 155 -13.42 -6.62 -9.29
C ASN A 155 -12.07 -6.43 -8.58
N GLY A 156 -11.70 -5.19 -8.23
CA GLY A 156 -10.42 -4.87 -7.59
C GLY A 156 -9.49 -4.14 -8.55
N PHE A 157 -8.19 -4.41 -8.48
CA PHE A 157 -7.25 -3.89 -9.48
C PHE A 157 -7.35 -4.70 -10.76
N GLU A 158 -7.65 -4.01 -11.85
CA GLU A 158 -7.84 -4.58 -13.18
C GLU A 158 -6.82 -3.99 -14.15
N GLY A 159 -6.47 -4.74 -15.20
CA GLY A 159 -5.63 -4.20 -16.27
C GLY A 159 -6.32 -2.99 -16.90
N ARG A 160 -5.56 -1.92 -17.14
CA ARG A 160 -6.10 -0.74 -17.81
C ARG A 160 -6.64 -1.16 -19.18
N PRO A 161 -7.85 -0.71 -19.57
CA PRO A 161 -8.30 -0.91 -20.93
C PRO A 161 -7.24 -0.31 -21.86
N GLN A 162 -6.72 -1.12 -22.76
CA GLN A 162 -5.95 -0.61 -23.90
C GLN A 162 -6.93 0.26 -24.67
N ASP A 163 -6.73 1.57 -24.67
CA ASP A 163 -7.42 2.44 -25.63
C ASP A 163 -7.13 1.86 -27.01
N ASP A 164 -8.20 1.41 -27.67
CA ASP A 164 -8.19 0.81 -28.99
C ASP A 164 -7.55 1.82 -29.98
N GLN A 165 -6.24 1.72 -30.22
CA GLN A 165 -5.59 2.34 -31.38
C GLN A 165 -5.92 1.58 -32.68
N SER A 166 -7.18 1.15 -32.80
CA SER A 166 -7.77 0.48 -33.95
C SER A 166 -8.80 1.39 -34.64
N ALA A 167 -8.53 2.70 -34.67
CA ALA A 167 -9.34 3.66 -35.41
C ALA A 167 -8.45 4.71 -36.09
N SER A 168 -7.47 4.27 -36.87
CA SER A 168 -6.80 5.14 -37.84
C SER A 168 -6.22 4.33 -39.00
N SER A 169 -7.08 3.57 -39.67
CA SER A 169 -6.81 2.97 -40.99
C SER A 169 -8.06 3.03 -41.86
N LEU A 170 -8.66 4.21 -41.97
CA LEU A 170 -9.59 4.56 -43.05
C LEU A 170 -9.42 6.07 -43.29
N ASP A 171 -8.48 6.40 -44.18
CA ASP A 171 -8.68 7.28 -45.34
C ASP A 171 -7.39 7.33 -46.18
#